data_AF-A0ABD1ADW4-F1
#
_entry.id   AF-A0ABD1ADW4-F1
#
_cell.length_a   1.000
_cell.length_b   1.000
_cell.length_c   1.000
_cell.angle_alpha   90.00
_cell.angle_beta   90.00
_cell.angle_gamma   90.00
#
_symmetry.space_group_name_H-M   'P 1'
#
loop_
_entity.id
_entity.type
_entity.pdbx_description
1 polymer ?
#
loop_
_entity_poly.entity_id
_entity_poly.type
_entity_poly.pdbx_seq_one_letter_code
_entity_poly.pdbx_strand_id
1 'polypeptide(L)'
;MAAATQLLSQPPSLRGTINQYQLNQTSLSRIPILSLKSTLKPLKRLSVKAAVSQNSVNTVTKESASSFNHCFTKSSDGFLYCEGTKVEDIMEAVERRPFYLYSKPQITRNLVAYKEALEGVRSVIGYAIKANNNLKILEHLRSLGCGAVLVSGNELRLALRAGFDPKKCIFNGNGKLLEDLVLAAQEGVFVNVDSEFDLNNIVEASRISGKQVNVLLRINPDVDPQVHPYVATGNKNSKFGIRNEMLQWFLDEVKAHPKELKLVGAHCHLGSTITKVDIFRDAAVLMIEYIDEIRRQGFEVSYLNIGGGLGIDYYHAGAVLPTPMDLINTVRELVLSRDLNLIIEPGRSLIANTCCFVNHVTGVKTNGTKNFIVIDGSMAELIRPSLYDAYQHIELVSPTSPEAEVSKFDVVGPVCESADFLGKDRELPTPPKGAGLVVHDAGAYCMSMASTYNLKMRPPEYWVEDDGSITKIRHAETFDDHLRFFEGL
;
A
#
# COMPACT_ATOMS: atom_id res chain seq x y z
N MET A 1 33.84 -28.32 41.88
CA MET A 1 33.20 -29.33 42.73
C MET A 1 31.78 -29.55 42.23
N ALA A 2 31.40 -30.82 41.99
CA ALA A 2 30.07 -31.39 41.71
C ALA A 2 29.23 -30.72 40.60
N ALA A 3 29.08 -31.22 39.37
CA ALA A 3 28.69 -32.55 38.86
C ALA A 3 27.25 -32.98 39.24
N ALA A 4 26.31 -32.85 38.30
CA ALA A 4 25.03 -33.56 38.26
C ALA A 4 24.51 -33.69 36.81
N THR A 5 24.95 -34.77 36.19
CA THR A 5 24.30 -35.76 35.31
C THR A 5 23.08 -35.40 34.42
N GLN A 6 23.23 -35.82 33.16
CA GLN A 6 22.27 -35.96 32.06
C GLN A 6 21.00 -36.75 32.40
N LEU A 7 19.89 -36.37 31.77
CA LEU A 7 18.82 -37.29 31.35
C LEU A 7 18.31 -36.86 29.97
N LEU A 8 18.68 -37.66 28.97
CA LEU A 8 18.17 -37.63 27.60
C LEU A 8 16.79 -38.29 27.57
N SER A 9 15.76 -37.59 27.10
CA SER A 9 14.48 -38.18 26.70
C SER A 9 14.39 -38.24 25.17
N GLN A 10 14.29 -39.46 24.64
CA GLN A 10 13.99 -39.70 23.22
C GLN A 10 12.49 -39.48 22.93
N PRO A 11 12.13 -39.06 21.70
CA PRO A 11 10.73 -38.97 21.28
C PRO A 11 10.18 -40.35 20.88
N PRO A 12 8.88 -40.62 21.10
CA PRO A 12 8.28 -41.91 20.74
C PRO A 12 8.02 -42.02 19.23
N SER A 13 8.39 -43.16 18.67
CA SER A 13 8.13 -43.57 17.29
C SER A 13 6.67 -43.98 17.08
N LEU A 14 5.95 -43.27 16.21
CA LEU A 14 4.63 -43.69 15.71
C LEU A 14 4.82 -44.62 14.49
N ARG A 15 4.52 -45.92 14.69
CA ARG A 15 4.33 -46.90 13.60
C ARG A 15 2.88 -46.80 13.11
N GLY A 16 2.70 -46.23 11.91
CA GLY A 16 1.44 -46.27 11.16
C GLY A 16 1.55 -47.27 10.00
N THR A 17 0.70 -48.29 10.03
CA THR A 17 0.49 -49.30 8.99
C THR A 17 -0.07 -48.70 7.71
N ILE A 18 0.60 -48.95 6.58
CA ILE A 18 0.15 -48.64 5.22
C ILE A 18 -0.75 -49.78 4.74
N ASN A 19 -2.05 -49.52 4.54
CA ASN A 19 -2.94 -50.43 3.83
C ASN A 19 -2.82 -50.19 2.33
N GLN A 20 -2.28 -51.19 1.62
CA GLN A 20 -2.32 -51.29 0.16
C GLN A 20 -3.71 -51.77 -0.27
N TYR A 21 -4.41 -50.98 -1.10
CA TYR A 21 -5.54 -51.47 -1.89
C TYR A 21 -5.04 -51.78 -3.31
N GLN A 22 -4.96 -53.08 -3.63
CA GLN A 22 -4.93 -53.60 -4.99
C GLN A 22 -6.37 -53.72 -5.50
N LEU A 23 -6.65 -53.21 -6.70
CA LEU A 23 -7.81 -53.62 -7.48
C LEU A 23 -7.41 -53.88 -8.93
N ASN A 24 -7.93 -55.01 -9.41
CA ASN A 24 -7.52 -55.80 -10.57
C ASN A 24 -7.69 -55.12 -11.93
N GLN A 25 -6.74 -55.42 -12.82
CA GLN A 25 -6.90 -55.30 -14.26
C GLN A 25 -7.82 -56.41 -14.77
N THR A 26 -8.85 -56.04 -15.53
CA THR A 26 -9.46 -56.93 -16.53
C THR A 26 -9.73 -56.17 -17.83
N SER A 27 -9.54 -56.90 -18.92
CA SER A 27 -9.47 -56.52 -20.33
C SER A 27 -10.75 -55.94 -20.93
N LEU A 28 -10.63 -55.18 -22.03
CA LEU A 28 -11.39 -55.42 -23.27
C LEU A 28 -10.88 -54.58 -24.49
N SER A 29 -10.47 -55.33 -25.53
CA SER A 29 -10.62 -55.10 -26.99
C SER A 29 -10.18 -53.80 -27.70
N ARG A 30 -9.22 -54.00 -28.62
CA ARG A 30 -8.99 -53.23 -29.88
C ARG A 30 -10.22 -53.30 -30.81
N ILE A 31 -10.58 -52.22 -31.53
CA ILE A 31 -10.78 -52.07 -33.02
C ILE A 31 -10.83 -50.53 -33.39
N PRO A 32 -10.86 -50.06 -34.65
CA PRO A 32 -9.73 -49.41 -35.35
C PRO A 32 -9.94 -47.92 -35.74
N ILE A 33 -8.85 -47.33 -36.21
CA ILE A 33 -8.74 -45.97 -36.76
C ILE A 33 -9.46 -45.88 -38.12
N LEU A 34 -10.38 -44.93 -38.27
CA LEU A 34 -10.90 -44.48 -39.57
C LEU A 34 -10.24 -43.16 -39.97
N SER A 35 -9.55 -43.15 -41.11
CA SER A 35 -9.06 -41.95 -41.76
C SER A 35 -10.17 -41.30 -42.58
N LEU A 36 -10.48 -40.03 -42.32
CA LEU A 36 -11.20 -39.17 -43.25
C LEU A 36 -10.26 -38.08 -43.73
N LYS A 37 -9.88 -38.16 -45.02
CA LYS A 37 -9.31 -37.06 -45.78
C LYS A 37 -10.41 -36.05 -46.09
N SER A 38 -10.22 -34.78 -45.75
CA SER A 38 -10.86 -33.68 -46.46
C SER A 38 -9.82 -32.60 -46.77
N THR A 39 -9.71 -32.34 -48.06
CA THR A 39 -8.88 -31.34 -48.71
C THR A 39 -9.53 -29.96 -48.62
N LEU A 40 -8.86 -28.95 -48.06
CA LEU A 40 -9.16 -27.53 -48.31
C LEU A 40 -7.86 -26.69 -48.26
N LYS A 41 -7.76 -25.76 -49.22
CA LYS A 41 -6.58 -25.01 -49.70
C LYS A 41 -5.97 -24.05 -48.66
N PRO A 42 -4.67 -23.68 -48.78
CA PRO A 42 -4.06 -22.70 -47.89
C PRO A 42 -4.56 -21.29 -48.20
N LEU A 43 -5.10 -20.61 -47.19
CA LEU A 43 -5.40 -19.18 -47.24
C LEU A 43 -4.09 -18.38 -47.14
N LYS A 44 -3.96 -17.41 -48.03
CA LYS A 44 -2.82 -16.49 -48.18
C LYS A 44 -2.46 -15.82 -46.84
N ARG A 45 -1.20 -15.98 -46.41
CA ARG A 45 -0.56 -15.08 -45.43
C ARG A 45 -0.52 -13.67 -46.03
N LEU A 46 -1.29 -12.75 -45.46
CA LEU A 46 -1.10 -11.32 -45.67
C LEU A 46 0.12 -10.89 -44.84
N SER A 47 1.27 -10.74 -45.50
CA SER A 47 2.43 -10.05 -44.95
C SER A 47 2.16 -8.55 -45.02
N VAL A 48 1.85 -7.91 -43.90
CA VAL A 48 1.91 -6.45 -43.80
C VAL A 48 3.40 -6.08 -43.69
N LYS A 49 3.99 -5.63 -44.79
CA LYS A 49 5.28 -4.95 -44.79
C LYS A 49 5.05 -3.58 -44.14
N ALA A 50 5.54 -3.40 -42.91
CA ALA A 50 5.69 -2.07 -42.32
C ALA A 50 6.70 -1.29 -43.17
N ALA A 51 6.22 -0.28 -43.88
CA ALA A 51 7.08 0.70 -44.53
C ALA A 51 7.66 1.62 -43.45
N VAL A 52 8.98 1.59 -43.30
CA VAL A 52 9.72 2.52 -42.44
C VAL A 52 9.65 3.90 -43.09
N SER A 53 8.75 4.74 -42.59
CA SER A 53 8.78 6.18 -42.87
C SER A 53 9.83 6.81 -41.96
N GLN A 54 11.00 7.11 -42.53
CA GLN A 54 11.97 8.01 -41.92
C GLN A 54 11.42 9.44 -41.99
N ASN A 55 10.63 9.83 -41.00
CA ASN A 55 10.45 11.24 -40.68
C ASN A 55 11.23 11.52 -39.39
N SER A 56 12.24 12.37 -39.55
CA SER A 56 13.08 12.91 -38.49
C SER A 56 12.22 13.50 -37.37
N VAL A 57 12.13 12.77 -36.26
CA VAL A 57 11.67 13.32 -34.99
C VAL A 57 12.73 14.33 -34.59
N ASN A 58 12.36 15.61 -34.63
CA ASN A 58 13.12 16.67 -33.99
C ASN A 58 13.45 16.21 -32.57
N THR A 59 14.74 16.10 -32.28
CA THR A 59 15.30 15.87 -30.96
C THR A 59 14.70 16.88 -30.00
N VAL A 60 13.66 16.44 -29.28
CA VAL A 60 13.30 17.03 -28.00
C VAL A 60 14.55 16.84 -27.15
N THR A 61 15.21 17.96 -26.88
CA THR A 61 16.27 18.05 -25.90
C THR A 61 15.83 17.30 -24.67
N LYS A 62 16.63 16.31 -24.23
CA LYS A 62 16.56 15.74 -22.88
C LYS A 62 16.66 16.91 -21.90
N GLU A 63 15.53 17.50 -21.56
CA GLU A 63 15.40 18.22 -20.30
C GLU A 63 15.79 17.22 -19.22
N SER A 64 16.68 17.67 -18.34
CA SER A 64 17.25 16.94 -17.24
C SER A 64 16.25 15.94 -16.66
N ALA A 65 16.58 14.65 -16.70
CA ALA A 65 15.97 13.70 -15.79
C ALA A 65 16.16 14.29 -14.40
N SER A 66 15.09 14.79 -13.79
CA SER A 66 15.15 15.40 -12.47
C SER A 66 15.71 14.33 -11.56
N SER A 67 16.85 14.61 -10.94
CA SER A 67 17.40 13.74 -9.92
C SER A 67 16.31 13.53 -8.87
N PHE A 68 16.11 12.28 -8.47
CA PHE A 68 15.23 11.97 -7.35
C PHE A 68 15.77 12.70 -6.11
N ASN A 69 15.12 13.79 -5.73
CA ASN A 69 15.49 14.56 -4.55
C ASN A 69 14.56 14.15 -3.42
N HIS A 70 15.03 13.19 -2.61
CA HIS A 70 14.38 12.81 -1.37
C HIS A 70 14.33 14.03 -0.42
N CYS A 71 13.25 14.22 0.35
CA CYS A 71 13.10 15.40 1.23
C CYS A 71 14.03 15.39 2.45
N PHE A 72 14.52 14.22 2.82
CA PHE A 72 15.62 14.05 3.74
C PHE A 72 16.92 13.88 2.95
N THR A 73 17.87 14.79 3.16
CA THR A 73 19.13 14.82 2.41
C THR A 73 20.32 14.85 3.37
N LYS A 74 21.26 13.93 3.16
CA LYS A 74 22.59 13.98 3.77
C LYS A 74 23.44 14.99 3.02
N SER A 75 23.83 16.08 3.68
CA SER A 75 24.67 17.13 3.08
C SER A 75 26.16 16.79 3.18
N SER A 76 27.02 17.55 2.51
CA SER A 76 28.48 17.36 2.50
C SER A 76 29.14 17.58 3.86
N ASP A 77 28.46 18.26 4.78
CA ASP A 77 28.86 18.41 6.18
C ASP A 77 28.61 17.14 7.03
N GLY A 78 27.99 16.11 6.44
CA GLY A 78 27.68 14.85 7.10
C GLY A 78 26.40 14.85 7.93
N PHE A 79 25.67 15.97 8.01
CA PHE A 79 24.40 16.08 8.72
C PHE A 79 23.21 15.74 7.81
N LEU A 80 22.19 15.13 8.40
CA LEU A 80 20.90 14.90 7.76
C LEU A 80 20.00 16.13 7.93
N TYR A 81 19.39 16.57 6.84
CA TYR A 81 18.46 17.70 6.81
C TYR A 81 17.08 17.26 6.36
N CYS A 82 16.05 17.93 6.86
CA CYS A 82 14.66 17.88 6.38
C CYS A 82 14.21 19.30 6.04
N GLU A 83 13.90 19.58 4.77
CA GLU A 83 13.49 20.92 4.30
C GLU A 83 14.44 22.05 4.76
N GLY A 84 15.75 21.79 4.75
CA GLY A 84 16.78 22.75 5.16
C GLY A 84 17.04 22.85 6.67
N THR A 85 16.25 22.18 7.51
CA THR A 85 16.47 22.10 8.96
C THR A 85 17.25 20.84 9.33
N LYS A 86 18.32 20.96 10.14
CA LYS A 86 19.07 19.80 10.62
C LYS A 86 18.18 18.91 11.48
N VAL A 87 18.21 17.62 11.21
CA VAL A 87 17.45 16.64 12.02
C VAL A 87 17.99 16.57 13.45
N GLU A 88 19.28 16.82 13.67
CA GLU A 88 19.88 16.93 15.01
C GLU A 88 19.24 18.07 15.82
N ASP A 89 19.16 19.28 15.26
CA ASP A 89 18.53 20.44 15.92
C ASP A 89 17.06 20.14 16.28
N ILE A 90 16.34 19.39 15.42
CA ILE A 90 14.97 18.94 15.69
C ILE A 90 14.96 17.98 16.89
N MET A 91 15.87 17.00 16.92
CA MET A 91 15.98 16.03 18.03
C MET A 91 16.25 16.72 19.37
N GLU A 92 17.05 17.79 19.38
CA GLU A 92 17.34 18.57 20.59
C GLU A 92 16.14 19.43 21.05
N ALA A 93 15.31 19.88 20.12
CA ALA A 93 14.16 20.73 20.39
C ALA A 93 12.90 19.96 20.85
N VAL A 94 12.84 18.64 20.63
CA VAL A 94 11.67 17.80 20.95
C VAL A 94 11.94 16.88 22.15
N GLU A 95 10.90 16.15 22.56
CA GLU A 95 11.04 15.16 23.64
C GLU A 95 12.04 14.08 23.23
N ARG A 96 13.01 13.78 24.11
CA ARG A 96 14.04 12.75 23.88
C ARG A 96 13.48 11.33 23.98
N ARG A 97 12.77 10.92 22.94
CA ARG A 97 12.19 9.58 22.70
C ARG A 97 12.08 9.36 21.19
N PRO A 98 11.78 8.14 20.69
CA PRO A 98 11.54 7.94 19.26
C PRO A 98 10.39 8.80 18.77
N PHE A 99 10.48 9.33 17.55
CA PHE A 99 9.40 10.11 16.94
C PHE A 99 9.36 9.94 15.43
N TYR A 100 8.17 10.14 14.84
CA TYR A 100 8.03 10.25 13.39
C TYR A 100 8.17 11.72 12.98
N LEU A 101 9.09 11.98 12.03
CA LEU A 101 9.33 13.31 11.48
C LEU A 101 8.89 13.33 10.03
N TYR A 102 7.97 14.22 9.68
CA TYR A 102 7.42 14.37 8.34
C TYR A 102 7.91 15.66 7.68
N SER A 103 8.09 15.65 6.37
CA SER A 103 8.16 16.86 5.54
C SER A 103 6.77 17.16 4.98
N LYS A 104 6.15 18.25 5.44
CA LYS A 104 4.89 18.72 4.85
C LYS A 104 5.05 19.15 3.38
N PRO A 105 6.15 19.80 2.97
CA PRO A 105 6.38 20.14 1.57
C PRO A 105 6.43 18.90 0.67
N GLN A 106 7.02 17.78 1.12
CA GLN A 106 7.05 16.54 0.35
C GLN A 106 5.65 15.94 0.16
N ILE A 107 4.78 16.01 1.18
CA ILE A 107 3.36 15.60 1.04
C ILE A 107 2.70 16.40 -0.09
N THR A 108 2.92 17.72 -0.11
CA THR A 108 2.41 18.61 -1.16
C THR A 108 2.96 18.21 -2.53
N ARG A 109 4.28 18.03 -2.67
CA ARG A 109 4.93 17.63 -3.93
C ARG A 109 4.38 16.31 -4.47
N ASN A 110 4.23 15.30 -3.61
CA ASN A 110 3.68 14.00 -4.00
C ASN A 110 2.24 14.11 -4.53
N LEU A 111 1.39 14.90 -3.86
CA LEU A 111 0.01 15.10 -4.32
C LEU A 111 -0.05 15.92 -5.62
N VAL A 112 0.77 16.96 -5.75
CA VAL A 112 0.86 17.79 -6.95
C VAL A 112 1.28 16.95 -8.17
N ALA A 113 2.24 16.04 -8.01
CA ALA A 113 2.63 15.13 -9.10
C ALA A 113 1.46 14.27 -9.62
N TYR A 114 0.54 13.84 -8.74
CA TYR A 114 -0.69 13.17 -9.17
C TYR A 114 -1.69 14.13 -9.84
N LYS A 115 -1.83 15.36 -9.34
CA LYS A 115 -2.73 16.37 -9.93
C LYS A 115 -2.29 16.72 -11.35
N GLU A 116 -1.00 16.97 -11.54
CA GLU A 116 -0.39 17.24 -12.86
C GLU A 116 -0.55 16.03 -13.78
N ALA A 117 -0.29 14.82 -13.29
CA ALA A 117 -0.51 13.59 -14.05
C ALA A 117 -1.98 13.41 -14.47
N LEU A 118 -2.95 13.94 -13.73
CA LEU A 118 -4.38 13.81 -14.02
C LEU A 118 -4.97 14.99 -14.81
N GLU A 119 -4.17 15.99 -15.18
CA GLU A 119 -4.67 17.12 -15.97
C GLU A 119 -5.36 16.65 -17.27
N GLY A 120 -6.50 17.27 -17.58
CA GLY A 120 -7.36 16.88 -18.70
C GLY A 120 -8.24 15.64 -18.44
N VAL A 121 -8.07 14.93 -17.33
CA VAL A 121 -8.91 13.78 -16.94
C VAL A 121 -9.75 14.14 -15.72
N ARG A 122 -11.09 14.04 -15.85
CA ARG A 122 -11.99 14.21 -14.69
C ARG A 122 -11.67 13.13 -13.67
N SER A 123 -11.32 13.52 -12.44
CA SER A 123 -10.72 12.57 -11.52
C SER A 123 -10.94 12.89 -10.04
N VAL A 124 -10.76 11.85 -9.23
CA VAL A 124 -10.64 11.92 -7.77
C VAL A 124 -9.35 11.22 -7.36
N ILE A 125 -8.47 11.97 -6.70
CA ILE A 125 -7.33 11.38 -5.98
C ILE A 125 -7.84 11.04 -4.59
N GLY A 126 -8.11 9.76 -4.33
CA GLY A 126 -8.57 9.29 -3.04
C GLY A 126 -7.40 8.84 -2.17
N TYR A 127 -6.97 9.66 -1.21
CA TYR A 127 -5.89 9.25 -0.31
C TYR A 127 -6.32 8.07 0.58
N ALA A 128 -5.59 6.95 0.52
CA ALA A 128 -5.87 5.76 1.33
C ALA A 128 -5.44 5.97 2.79
N ILE A 129 -6.39 6.33 3.66
CA ILE A 129 -6.17 6.72 5.05
C ILE A 129 -5.44 5.63 5.86
N LYS A 130 -5.66 4.35 5.55
CA LYS A 130 -4.93 3.21 6.14
C LYS A 130 -3.40 3.33 6.07
N ALA A 131 -2.85 4.09 5.12
CA ALA A 131 -1.42 4.35 5.02
C ALA A 131 -0.93 5.21 6.18
N ASN A 132 -1.63 6.30 6.50
CA ASN A 132 -1.37 7.18 7.63
C ASN A 132 -2.65 7.97 7.97
N ASN A 133 -3.07 7.87 9.23
CA ASN A 133 -4.32 8.45 9.73
C ASN A 133 -4.10 9.62 10.70
N ASN A 134 -2.96 10.31 10.61
CA ASN A 134 -2.73 11.53 11.37
C ASN A 134 -3.68 12.66 10.90
N LEU A 135 -4.48 13.22 11.82
CA LEU A 135 -5.50 14.23 11.50
C LEU A 135 -4.93 15.45 10.77
N LYS A 136 -3.73 15.93 11.12
CA LYS A 136 -3.11 17.11 10.49
C LYS A 136 -2.67 16.84 9.06
N ILE A 137 -2.17 15.64 8.79
CA ILE A 137 -1.84 15.18 7.42
C ILE A 137 -3.12 15.10 6.58
N LEU A 138 -4.20 14.56 7.15
CA LEU A 138 -5.51 14.47 6.49
C LEU A 138 -6.08 15.86 6.18
N GLU A 139 -6.07 16.79 7.13
CA GLU A 139 -6.49 18.19 6.95
C GLU A 139 -5.68 18.88 5.84
N HIS A 140 -4.37 18.63 5.78
CA HIS A 140 -3.48 19.19 4.76
C HIS A 140 -3.83 18.66 3.36
N LEU A 141 -3.91 17.34 3.19
CA LEU A 141 -4.29 16.69 1.92
C LEU A 141 -5.66 17.18 1.43
N ARG A 142 -6.63 17.29 2.34
CA ARG A 142 -7.96 17.84 2.03
C ARG A 142 -7.87 19.29 1.56
N SER A 143 -7.03 20.13 2.19
CA SER A 143 -6.86 21.54 1.79
C SER A 143 -6.33 21.68 0.35
N LEU A 144 -5.59 20.68 -0.13
CA LEU A 144 -5.07 20.61 -1.50
C LEU A 144 -6.04 20.00 -2.53
N GLY A 145 -7.26 19.64 -2.09
CA GLY A 145 -8.36 19.15 -2.92
C GLY A 145 -8.47 17.62 -3.03
N CYS A 146 -7.73 16.87 -2.20
CA CYS A 146 -7.74 15.41 -2.18
C CYS A 146 -9.09 14.85 -1.68
N GLY A 147 -9.49 13.68 -2.19
CA GLY A 147 -10.53 12.82 -1.62
C GLY A 147 -9.96 11.84 -0.60
N ALA A 148 -10.80 10.96 -0.08
CA ALA A 148 -10.40 9.97 0.93
C ALA A 148 -10.86 8.56 0.55
N VAL A 149 -9.99 7.58 0.78
CA VAL A 149 -10.29 6.16 0.65
C VAL A 149 -10.25 5.53 2.03
N LEU A 150 -11.32 4.82 2.35
CA LEU A 150 -11.69 4.38 3.69
C LEU A 150 -11.79 2.87 3.73
N VAL A 151 -11.44 2.24 4.85
CA VAL A 151 -11.63 0.79 5.07
C VAL A 151 -12.35 0.47 6.38
N SER A 152 -12.82 1.47 7.12
CA SER A 152 -13.70 1.32 8.28
C SER A 152 -14.57 2.55 8.52
N GLY A 153 -15.64 2.42 9.30
CA GLY A 153 -16.43 3.58 9.72
C GLY A 153 -15.66 4.58 10.59
N ASN A 154 -14.62 4.15 11.31
CA ASN A 154 -13.77 5.06 12.06
C ASN A 154 -12.86 5.90 11.16
N GLU A 155 -12.39 5.35 10.04
CA GLU A 155 -11.72 6.15 9.01
C GLU A 155 -12.69 7.13 8.36
N LEU A 156 -13.96 6.74 8.12
CA LEU A 156 -14.99 7.66 7.65
C LEU A 156 -15.20 8.82 8.62
N ARG A 157 -15.42 8.54 9.92
CA ARG A 157 -15.55 9.58 10.96
C ARG A 157 -14.34 10.53 10.98
N LEU A 158 -13.13 9.97 10.85
CA LEU A 158 -11.91 10.76 10.82
C LEU A 158 -11.80 11.62 9.57
N ALA A 159 -12.18 11.10 8.40
CA ALA A 159 -12.21 11.85 7.14
C ALA A 159 -13.21 13.03 7.22
N LEU A 160 -14.41 12.78 7.74
CA LEU A 160 -15.41 13.83 7.95
C LEU A 160 -14.89 14.89 8.93
N ARG A 161 -14.24 14.47 10.02
CA ARG A 161 -13.62 15.39 10.99
C ARG A 161 -12.50 16.23 10.38
N ALA A 162 -11.71 15.67 9.47
CA ALA A 162 -10.70 16.40 8.71
C ALA A 162 -11.30 17.36 7.65
N GLY A 163 -12.60 17.26 7.41
CA GLY A 163 -13.36 18.11 6.47
C GLY A 163 -13.35 17.62 5.03
N PHE A 164 -13.14 16.32 4.78
CA PHE A 164 -13.26 15.77 3.43
C PHE A 164 -14.70 15.86 2.93
N ASP A 165 -14.87 16.18 1.65
CA ASP A 165 -16.18 16.13 0.98
C ASP A 165 -16.62 14.66 0.84
N PRO A 166 -17.77 14.25 1.42
CA PRO A 166 -18.28 12.88 1.29
C PRO A 166 -18.40 12.41 -0.16
N LYS A 167 -18.65 13.33 -1.11
CA LYS A 167 -18.73 13.01 -2.54
C LYS A 167 -17.38 12.68 -3.19
N LYS A 168 -16.28 12.82 -2.44
CA LYS A 168 -14.93 12.39 -2.82
C LYS A 168 -14.40 11.30 -1.87
N CYS A 169 -15.28 10.70 -1.06
CA CYS A 169 -14.94 9.59 -0.17
C CYS A 169 -15.38 8.26 -0.78
N ILE A 170 -14.52 7.25 -0.70
CA ILE A 170 -14.77 5.91 -1.22
C ILE A 170 -14.53 4.89 -0.10
N PHE A 171 -15.56 4.14 0.28
CA PHE A 171 -15.51 3.13 1.32
C PHE A 171 -15.32 1.72 0.75
N ASN A 172 -14.15 1.15 1.05
CA ASN A 172 -13.69 -0.16 0.62
C ASN A 172 -13.74 -1.17 1.77
N GLY A 173 -13.67 -2.47 1.45
CA GLY A 173 -13.42 -3.51 2.44
C GLY A 173 -14.23 -4.79 2.18
N ASN A 174 -13.62 -5.93 2.50
CA ASN A 174 -14.26 -7.25 2.35
C ASN A 174 -15.21 -7.62 3.49
N GLY A 175 -15.32 -6.79 4.52
CA GLY A 175 -16.05 -7.08 5.75
C GLY A 175 -16.62 -5.81 6.38
N LYS A 176 -17.24 -4.97 5.55
CA LYS A 176 -17.88 -3.74 6.01
C LYS A 176 -19.05 -4.10 6.94
N LEU A 177 -19.01 -3.58 8.15
CA LEU A 177 -20.08 -3.80 9.14
C LEU A 177 -21.34 -3.06 8.73
N LEU A 178 -22.51 -3.59 9.07
CA LEU A 178 -23.79 -2.95 8.76
C LEU A 178 -23.87 -1.54 9.36
N GLU A 179 -23.42 -1.35 10.60
CA GLU A 179 -23.36 -0.02 11.25
C GLU A 179 -22.47 0.99 10.51
N ASP A 180 -21.35 0.53 9.95
CA ASP A 180 -20.45 1.36 9.16
C ASP A 180 -21.05 1.70 7.79
N LEU A 181 -21.79 0.76 7.19
CA LEU A 181 -22.53 0.97 5.95
C LEU A 181 -23.71 1.93 6.13
N VAL A 182 -24.41 1.87 7.26
CA VAL A 182 -25.47 2.84 7.61
C VAL A 182 -24.88 4.24 7.69
N LEU A 183 -23.73 4.41 8.35
CA LEU A 183 -23.02 5.70 8.37
C LEU A 183 -22.63 6.14 6.94
N ALA A 184 -22.05 5.25 6.14
CA ALA A 184 -21.66 5.56 4.76
C ALA A 184 -22.85 6.00 3.89
N ALA A 185 -23.99 5.32 4.01
CA ALA A 185 -25.23 5.68 3.32
C ALA A 185 -25.78 7.03 3.80
N GLN A 186 -25.78 7.28 5.12
CA GLN A 186 -26.20 8.55 5.72
C GLN A 186 -25.36 9.73 5.20
N GLU A 187 -24.05 9.56 5.09
CA GLU A 187 -23.13 10.61 4.66
C GLU A 187 -23.05 10.75 3.14
N GLY A 188 -23.53 9.75 2.39
CA GLY A 188 -23.61 9.79 0.93
C GLY A 188 -22.26 9.58 0.23
N VAL A 189 -21.38 8.76 0.81
CA VAL A 189 -20.09 8.39 0.20
C VAL A 189 -20.27 7.31 -0.88
N PHE A 190 -19.24 7.12 -1.73
CA PHE A 190 -19.20 5.95 -2.60
C PHE A 190 -18.86 4.69 -1.80
N VAL A 191 -19.47 3.55 -2.16
CA VAL A 191 -19.20 2.27 -1.49
C VAL A 191 -18.82 1.21 -2.53
N ASN A 192 -17.63 0.64 -2.39
CA ASN A 192 -17.20 -0.46 -3.25
C ASN A 192 -17.77 -1.79 -2.71
N VAL A 193 -18.45 -2.55 -3.58
CA VAL A 193 -19.03 -3.86 -3.30
C VAL A 193 -17.97 -4.93 -3.49
N ASP A 194 -17.76 -5.78 -2.49
CA ASP A 194 -16.72 -6.83 -2.50
C ASP A 194 -17.31 -8.24 -2.65
N SER A 195 -18.55 -8.48 -2.21
CA SER A 195 -19.18 -9.82 -2.22
C SER A 195 -20.72 -9.77 -2.18
N GLU A 196 -21.37 -10.93 -2.29
CA GLU A 196 -22.83 -11.07 -2.25
C GLU A 196 -23.43 -10.62 -0.91
N PHE A 197 -22.87 -11.06 0.21
CA PHE A 197 -23.36 -10.66 1.53
C PHE A 197 -23.13 -9.16 1.79
N ASP A 198 -22.07 -8.60 1.21
CA ASP A 198 -21.74 -7.19 1.31
C ASP A 198 -22.76 -6.33 0.53
N LEU A 199 -23.17 -6.75 -0.67
CA LEU A 199 -24.26 -6.10 -1.41
C LEU A 199 -25.57 -6.13 -0.61
N ASN A 200 -25.91 -7.27 -0.01
CA ASN A 200 -27.11 -7.41 0.84
C ASN A 200 -27.06 -6.44 2.03
N ASN A 201 -25.91 -6.32 2.69
CA ASN A 201 -25.73 -5.36 3.79
C ASN A 201 -25.85 -3.90 3.33
N ILE A 202 -25.40 -3.57 2.11
CA ILE A 202 -25.53 -2.21 1.55
C ILE A 202 -27.01 -1.89 1.28
N VAL A 203 -27.77 -2.83 0.73
CA VAL A 203 -29.23 -2.69 0.55
C VAL A 203 -29.91 -2.47 1.90
N GLU A 204 -29.55 -3.25 2.92
CA GLU A 204 -30.12 -3.08 4.26
C GLU A 204 -29.74 -1.73 4.88
N ALA A 205 -28.49 -1.31 4.75
CA ALA A 205 -28.04 0.02 5.21
C ALA A 205 -28.78 1.17 4.50
N SER A 206 -29.05 1.02 3.22
CA SER A 206 -29.86 1.96 2.45
C SER A 206 -31.28 2.08 3.02
N ARG A 207 -31.92 0.95 3.33
CA ARG A 207 -33.27 0.90 3.92
C ARG A 207 -33.32 1.55 5.30
N ILE A 208 -32.33 1.23 6.16
CA ILE A 208 -32.22 1.81 7.50
C ILE A 208 -32.00 3.32 7.44
N SER A 209 -31.13 3.80 6.54
CA SER A 209 -30.81 5.22 6.42
C SER A 209 -31.82 6.03 5.61
N GLY A 210 -32.68 5.35 4.83
CA GLY A 210 -33.59 5.98 3.88
C GLY A 210 -32.88 6.65 2.70
N LYS A 211 -31.62 6.30 2.41
CA LYS A 211 -30.81 6.92 1.35
C LYS A 211 -30.30 5.91 0.33
N GLN A 212 -30.40 6.25 -0.95
CA GLN A 212 -29.79 5.47 -2.03
C GLN A 212 -28.26 5.53 -1.93
N VAL A 213 -27.58 4.39 -2.12
CA VAL A 213 -26.13 4.27 -2.04
C VAL A 213 -25.50 4.23 -3.44
N ASN A 214 -24.49 5.06 -3.66
CA ASN A 214 -23.69 5.02 -4.89
C ASN A 214 -22.64 3.91 -4.78
N VAL A 215 -22.78 2.86 -5.57
CA VAL A 215 -21.93 1.67 -5.50
C VAL A 215 -21.01 1.52 -6.71
N LEU A 216 -19.83 0.95 -6.48
CA LEU A 216 -18.97 0.43 -7.54
C LEU A 216 -18.69 -1.04 -7.28
N LEU A 217 -18.68 -1.88 -8.32
CA LEU A 217 -18.33 -3.29 -8.18
C LEU A 217 -16.82 -3.47 -8.17
N ARG A 218 -16.26 -4.08 -7.12
CA ARG A 218 -14.84 -4.45 -7.10
C ARG A 218 -14.63 -5.75 -7.87
N ILE A 219 -14.15 -5.66 -9.09
CA ILE A 219 -13.92 -6.80 -9.99
C ILE A 219 -12.45 -7.18 -9.95
N ASN A 220 -12.16 -8.48 -9.91
CA ASN A 220 -10.83 -9.00 -10.10
C ASN A 220 -10.58 -9.19 -11.62
N PRO A 221 -9.76 -8.34 -12.28
CA PRO A 221 -9.50 -8.51 -13.69
C PRO A 221 -8.70 -9.79 -13.93
N ASP A 222 -9.11 -10.56 -14.94
CA ASP A 222 -8.49 -11.84 -15.30
C ASP A 222 -7.22 -11.61 -16.13
N VAL A 223 -6.20 -11.03 -15.50
CA VAL A 223 -4.91 -10.73 -16.12
C VAL A 223 -4.15 -12.02 -16.46
N ASP A 224 -3.41 -12.01 -17.57
CA ASP A 224 -2.67 -13.19 -18.03
C ASP A 224 -1.68 -13.68 -16.95
N PRO A 225 -1.84 -14.92 -16.43
CA PRO A 225 -0.96 -15.44 -15.40
C PRO A 225 0.48 -15.67 -15.87
N GLN A 226 0.74 -15.74 -17.18
CA GLN A 226 2.09 -15.84 -17.73
C GLN A 226 2.83 -14.49 -17.66
N VAL A 227 2.09 -13.38 -17.77
CA VAL A 227 2.64 -12.03 -17.72
C VAL A 227 2.67 -11.51 -16.27
N HIS A 228 1.62 -11.80 -15.50
CA HIS A 228 1.40 -11.27 -14.14
C HIS A 228 1.10 -12.38 -13.11
N PRO A 229 2.03 -13.32 -12.87
CA PRO A 229 1.76 -14.51 -12.06
C PRO A 229 1.35 -14.20 -10.62
N TYR A 230 1.97 -13.19 -9.99
CA TYR A 230 1.65 -12.81 -8.60
C TYR A 230 0.27 -12.17 -8.48
N VAL A 231 -0.13 -11.33 -9.44
CA VAL A 231 -1.45 -10.68 -9.43
C VAL A 231 -2.55 -11.68 -9.75
N ALA A 232 -2.35 -12.54 -10.75
CA ALA A 232 -3.31 -13.60 -11.07
C ALA A 232 -3.50 -14.58 -9.90
N THR A 233 -2.41 -15.00 -9.25
CA THR A 233 -2.46 -15.85 -8.04
C THR A 233 -3.13 -15.12 -6.88
N GLY A 234 -2.82 -13.83 -6.72
CA GLY A 234 -3.46 -12.95 -5.75
C GLY A 234 -4.97 -12.89 -5.95
N ASN A 235 -5.45 -12.64 -7.17
CA ASN A 235 -6.87 -12.55 -7.50
C ASN A 235 -7.64 -13.85 -7.20
N LYS A 236 -7.00 -15.02 -7.36
CA LYS A 236 -7.62 -16.32 -7.12
C LYS A 236 -7.67 -16.73 -5.65
N ASN A 237 -6.63 -16.40 -4.89
CA ASN A 237 -6.48 -16.86 -3.50
C ASN A 237 -6.81 -15.77 -2.46
N SER A 238 -7.05 -14.54 -2.91
CA SER A 238 -7.39 -13.41 -2.06
C SER A 238 -8.85 -13.46 -1.63
N LYS A 239 -9.10 -12.92 -0.44
CA LYS A 239 -10.44 -12.67 0.12
C LYS A 239 -11.16 -11.45 -0.48
N PHE A 240 -10.59 -10.84 -1.53
CA PHE A 240 -11.01 -9.55 -2.04
C PHE A 240 -11.61 -9.67 -3.43
N GLY A 241 -12.72 -8.95 -3.63
CA GLY A 241 -13.28 -8.68 -4.94
C GLY A 241 -14.08 -9.83 -5.53
N ILE A 242 -14.77 -9.50 -6.60
CA ILE A 242 -15.72 -10.35 -7.31
C ILE A 242 -14.99 -10.96 -8.50
N ARG A 243 -15.14 -12.29 -8.66
CA ARG A 243 -14.68 -12.95 -9.89
C ARG A 243 -15.57 -12.54 -11.05
N ASN A 244 -14.98 -12.28 -12.21
CA ASN A 244 -15.71 -11.73 -13.37
C ASN A 244 -16.91 -12.61 -13.79
N GLU A 245 -16.86 -13.92 -13.56
CA GLU A 245 -17.94 -14.86 -13.91
C GLU A 245 -19.22 -14.62 -13.08
N MET A 246 -19.10 -13.97 -11.92
CA MET A 246 -20.23 -13.61 -11.06
C MET A 246 -20.83 -12.24 -11.42
N LEU A 247 -20.26 -11.50 -12.37
CA LEU A 247 -20.67 -10.13 -12.69
C LEU A 247 -22.19 -10.04 -12.94
N GLN A 248 -22.77 -10.98 -13.69
CA GLN A 248 -24.19 -10.94 -14.02
C GLN A 248 -25.09 -10.98 -12.78
N TRP A 249 -24.76 -11.79 -11.77
CA TRP A 249 -25.53 -11.85 -10.53
C TRP A 249 -25.60 -10.48 -9.84
N PHE A 250 -24.46 -9.77 -9.76
CA PHE A 250 -24.42 -8.43 -9.15
C PHE A 250 -25.23 -7.41 -9.96
N LEU A 251 -25.20 -7.50 -11.29
CA LEU A 251 -26.00 -6.62 -12.15
C LEU A 251 -27.50 -6.87 -11.95
N ASP A 252 -27.92 -8.12 -11.90
CA ASP A 252 -29.32 -8.49 -11.69
C ASP A 252 -29.82 -7.98 -10.32
N GLU A 253 -29.01 -8.14 -9.27
CA GLU A 253 -29.32 -7.62 -7.92
C GLU A 253 -29.40 -6.09 -7.86
N VAL A 254 -28.49 -5.37 -8.54
CA VAL A 254 -28.58 -3.91 -8.63
C VAL A 254 -29.86 -3.48 -9.35
N LYS A 255 -30.23 -4.16 -10.45
CA LYS A 255 -31.49 -3.90 -11.17
C LYS A 255 -32.72 -4.17 -10.31
N ALA A 256 -32.68 -5.16 -9.44
CA ALA A 256 -33.77 -5.49 -8.53
C ALA A 256 -33.96 -4.44 -7.41
N HIS A 257 -32.92 -3.66 -7.09
CA HIS A 257 -32.92 -2.70 -5.98
C HIS A 257 -32.66 -1.23 -6.41
N PRO A 258 -33.43 -0.67 -7.36
CA PRO A 258 -33.14 0.65 -7.93
C PRO A 258 -33.40 1.82 -6.96
N LYS A 259 -34.15 1.60 -5.87
CA LYS A 259 -34.37 2.63 -4.83
C LYS A 259 -33.19 2.69 -3.87
N GLU A 260 -32.58 1.55 -3.60
CA GLU A 260 -31.51 1.40 -2.62
C GLU A 260 -30.13 1.61 -3.24
N LEU A 261 -29.94 1.19 -4.49
CA LEU A 261 -28.63 1.15 -5.14
C LEU A 261 -28.58 1.99 -6.41
N LYS A 262 -27.45 2.67 -6.61
CA LYS A 262 -27.06 3.27 -7.89
C LYS A 262 -25.67 2.79 -8.26
N LEU A 263 -25.57 1.93 -9.27
CA LEU A 263 -24.28 1.51 -9.82
C LEU A 263 -23.66 2.65 -10.63
N VAL A 264 -22.58 3.22 -10.12
CA VAL A 264 -21.91 4.37 -10.73
C VAL A 264 -20.56 4.01 -11.36
N GLY A 265 -20.00 2.83 -11.04
CA GLY A 265 -18.66 2.49 -11.49
C GLY A 265 -18.22 1.06 -11.29
N ALA A 266 -17.00 0.79 -11.73
CA ALA A 266 -16.26 -0.43 -11.45
C ALA A 266 -14.94 -0.10 -10.77
N HIS A 267 -14.47 -1.01 -9.93
CA HIS A 267 -13.24 -0.86 -9.15
C HIS A 267 -12.35 -2.08 -9.32
N CYS A 268 -11.03 -1.88 -9.36
CA CYS A 268 -10.05 -2.93 -9.14
C CYS A 268 -8.91 -2.41 -8.26
N HIS A 269 -8.19 -3.33 -7.60
CA HIS A 269 -6.99 -2.99 -6.83
C HIS A 269 -5.96 -4.10 -7.01
N LEU A 270 -4.84 -3.79 -7.65
CA LEU A 270 -3.91 -4.77 -8.23
C LEU A 270 -2.80 -5.24 -7.27
N GLY A 271 -2.77 -4.70 -6.06
CA GLY A 271 -1.77 -5.00 -5.04
C GLY A 271 -1.05 -3.75 -4.53
N SER A 272 0.11 -3.95 -3.89
CA SER A 272 0.95 -2.86 -3.37
C SER A 272 2.39 -3.01 -3.88
N THR A 273 3.17 -1.94 -3.75
CA THR A 273 4.60 -1.90 -4.12
C THR A 273 4.88 -2.29 -5.57
N ILE A 274 3.98 -1.89 -6.48
CA ILE A 274 4.10 -2.18 -7.91
C ILE A 274 5.15 -1.24 -8.52
N THR A 275 6.19 -1.82 -9.12
CA THR A 275 7.33 -1.10 -9.71
C THR A 275 7.33 -1.10 -11.24
N LYS A 276 6.29 -1.67 -11.87
CA LYS A 276 6.11 -1.71 -13.33
C LYS A 276 4.67 -1.34 -13.66
N VAL A 277 4.46 -0.41 -14.60
CA VAL A 277 3.11 0.09 -14.91
C VAL A 277 2.31 -0.78 -15.87
N ASP A 278 2.94 -1.78 -16.51
CA ASP A 278 2.28 -2.64 -17.49
C ASP A 278 1.04 -3.36 -16.93
N ILE A 279 1.08 -3.75 -15.65
CA ILE A 279 -0.07 -4.36 -14.97
C ILE A 279 -1.29 -3.42 -14.89
N PHE A 280 -1.08 -2.11 -14.74
CA PHE A 280 -2.18 -1.14 -14.72
C PHE A 280 -2.81 -0.99 -16.10
N ARG A 281 -1.99 -1.01 -17.17
CA ARG A 281 -2.47 -1.01 -18.55
C ARG A 281 -3.35 -2.23 -18.82
N ASP A 282 -2.83 -3.42 -18.52
CA ASP A 282 -3.49 -4.69 -18.85
C ASP A 282 -4.79 -4.86 -18.06
N ALA A 283 -4.77 -4.50 -16.76
CA ALA A 283 -5.99 -4.49 -15.95
C ALA A 283 -7.00 -3.44 -16.44
N ALA A 284 -6.57 -2.25 -16.84
CA ALA A 284 -7.48 -1.21 -17.29
C ALA A 284 -8.20 -1.59 -18.59
N VAL A 285 -7.53 -2.27 -19.53
CA VAL A 285 -8.17 -2.79 -20.74
C VAL A 285 -9.33 -3.71 -20.39
N LEU A 286 -9.10 -4.70 -19.50
CA LEU A 286 -10.14 -5.62 -19.05
C LEU A 286 -11.28 -4.91 -18.30
N MET A 287 -10.94 -3.96 -17.44
CA MET A 287 -11.95 -3.18 -16.71
C MET A 287 -12.83 -2.33 -17.64
N ILE A 288 -12.28 -1.80 -18.74
CA ILE A 288 -13.04 -1.07 -19.74
C ILE A 288 -13.99 -2.00 -20.50
N GLU A 289 -13.58 -3.23 -20.82
CA GLU A 289 -14.46 -4.23 -21.42
C GLU A 289 -15.65 -4.55 -20.52
N TYR A 290 -15.42 -4.71 -19.20
CA TYR A 290 -16.50 -4.89 -18.23
C TYR A 290 -17.41 -3.66 -18.13
N ILE A 291 -16.86 -2.45 -18.13
CA ILE A 291 -17.65 -1.21 -18.12
C ILE A 291 -18.51 -1.11 -19.39
N ASP A 292 -17.95 -1.43 -20.56
CA ASP A 292 -18.69 -1.41 -21.82
C ASP A 292 -19.84 -2.43 -21.80
N GLU A 293 -19.64 -3.61 -21.20
CA GLU A 293 -20.71 -4.61 -20.99
C GLU A 293 -21.79 -4.09 -20.03
N ILE A 294 -21.39 -3.55 -18.89
CA ILE A 294 -22.31 -2.98 -17.90
C ILE A 294 -23.16 -1.86 -18.53
N ARG A 295 -22.55 -0.97 -19.32
CA ARG A 295 -23.27 0.09 -20.03
C ARG A 295 -24.23 -0.47 -21.09
N ARG A 296 -23.84 -1.51 -21.85
CA ARG A 296 -24.74 -2.19 -22.81
C ARG A 296 -25.99 -2.76 -22.12
N GLN A 297 -25.86 -3.18 -20.86
CA GLN A 297 -26.98 -3.68 -20.06
C GLN A 297 -27.88 -2.58 -19.45
N GLY A 298 -27.59 -1.30 -19.73
CA GLY A 298 -28.43 -0.16 -19.37
C GLY A 298 -28.03 0.58 -18.08
N PHE A 299 -26.89 0.27 -17.47
CA PHE A 299 -26.41 0.99 -16.28
C PHE A 299 -25.60 2.24 -16.66
N GLU A 300 -25.86 3.35 -15.98
CA GLU A 300 -25.15 4.62 -16.18
C GLU A 300 -23.83 4.66 -15.40
N VAL A 301 -22.83 3.91 -15.87
CA VAL A 301 -21.48 3.92 -15.30
C VAL A 301 -20.72 5.17 -15.73
N SER A 302 -20.17 5.90 -14.75
CA SER A 302 -19.41 7.13 -14.94
C SER A 302 -18.03 7.12 -14.26
N TYR A 303 -17.71 6.10 -13.47
CA TYR A 303 -16.43 5.99 -12.76
C TYR A 303 -15.69 4.70 -13.06
N LEU A 304 -14.39 4.82 -13.31
CA LEU A 304 -13.43 3.72 -13.20
C LEU A 304 -12.50 4.02 -12.02
N ASN A 305 -12.47 3.13 -11.03
CA ASN A 305 -11.54 3.19 -9.92
C ASN A 305 -10.44 2.14 -10.12
N ILE A 306 -9.20 2.56 -10.37
CA ILE A 306 -8.08 1.64 -10.61
C ILE A 306 -7.30 1.29 -9.33
N GLY A 307 -7.80 1.71 -8.17
CA GLY A 307 -7.16 1.45 -6.90
C GLY A 307 -5.85 2.21 -6.75
N GLY A 308 -4.96 1.65 -5.93
CA GLY A 308 -3.64 2.22 -5.66
C GLY A 308 -2.53 1.23 -6.01
N GLY A 309 -1.41 1.33 -5.30
CA GLY A 309 -0.38 0.29 -5.31
C GLY A 309 0.95 0.70 -5.96
N LEU A 310 1.05 1.88 -6.56
CA LEU A 310 2.31 2.41 -7.06
C LEU A 310 3.41 2.38 -5.98
N GLY A 311 4.56 1.81 -6.33
CA GLY A 311 5.71 1.65 -5.45
C GLY A 311 6.50 2.94 -5.26
N ILE A 312 7.48 2.87 -4.35
CA ILE A 312 8.48 3.90 -4.08
C ILE A 312 9.86 3.24 -3.91
N ASP A 313 10.94 4.01 -3.97
CA ASP A 313 12.29 3.48 -3.79
C ASP A 313 12.64 3.43 -2.30
N TYR A 314 12.52 2.25 -1.71
CA TYR A 314 12.94 2.01 -0.33
C TYR A 314 14.46 1.81 -0.19
N TYR A 315 15.17 1.51 -1.28
CA TYR A 315 16.57 1.09 -1.24
C TYR A 315 17.55 2.26 -1.28
N HIS A 316 17.11 3.42 -1.79
CA HIS A 316 17.93 4.63 -1.92
C HIS A 316 19.18 4.37 -2.77
N ALA A 317 19.06 3.45 -3.74
CA ALA A 317 20.14 2.97 -4.59
C ALA A 317 20.03 3.51 -6.03
N GLY A 318 19.20 4.53 -6.25
CA GLY A 318 18.98 5.13 -7.57
C GLY A 318 18.10 4.29 -8.49
N ALA A 319 17.21 3.46 -7.94
CA ALA A 319 16.27 2.69 -8.73
C ALA A 319 15.30 3.65 -9.45
N VAL A 320 15.20 3.53 -10.78
CA VAL A 320 14.22 4.30 -11.56
C VAL A 320 12.87 3.59 -11.46
N LEU A 321 11.93 4.23 -10.78
CA LEU A 321 10.57 3.73 -10.61
C LEU A 321 9.57 4.54 -11.44
N PRO A 322 8.44 3.93 -11.83
CA PRO A 322 7.40 4.65 -12.55
C PRO A 322 6.84 5.79 -11.70
N THR A 323 6.65 6.92 -12.34
CA THR A 323 6.06 8.12 -11.75
C THR A 323 4.52 8.06 -11.78
N PRO A 324 3.82 8.96 -11.06
CA PRO A 324 2.39 9.18 -11.26
C PRO A 324 2.01 9.40 -12.72
N MET A 325 2.83 10.13 -13.49
CA MET A 325 2.60 10.38 -14.91
C MET A 325 2.65 9.08 -15.73
N ASP A 326 3.66 8.23 -15.49
CA ASP A 326 3.78 6.94 -16.17
C ASP A 326 2.56 6.05 -15.90
N LEU A 327 2.09 6.02 -14.65
CA LEU A 327 0.87 5.31 -14.27
C LEU A 327 -0.36 5.85 -15.02
N ILE A 328 -0.63 7.15 -14.96
CA ILE A 328 -1.85 7.71 -15.58
C ILE A 328 -1.83 7.58 -17.10
N ASN A 329 -0.65 7.69 -17.72
CA ASN A 329 -0.52 7.50 -19.17
C ASN A 329 -0.90 6.08 -19.63
N THR A 330 -0.86 5.07 -18.76
CA THR A 330 -1.35 3.72 -19.11
C THR A 330 -2.86 3.64 -19.30
N VAL A 331 -3.63 4.56 -18.71
CA VAL A 331 -5.10 4.50 -18.69
C VAL A 331 -5.79 5.71 -19.33
N ARG A 332 -5.05 6.81 -19.56
CA ARG A 332 -5.58 8.11 -20.00
C ARG A 332 -6.50 8.00 -21.22
N GLU A 333 -6.00 7.44 -22.32
CA GLU A 333 -6.75 7.36 -23.57
C GLU A 333 -8.01 6.49 -23.44
N LEU A 334 -7.90 5.38 -22.71
CA LEU A 334 -9.03 4.49 -22.44
C LEU A 334 -10.14 5.21 -21.67
N VAL A 335 -9.77 5.93 -20.60
CA VAL A 335 -10.70 6.71 -19.78
C VAL A 335 -11.37 7.83 -20.58
N LEU A 336 -10.59 8.61 -21.33
CA LEU A 336 -11.11 9.72 -22.14
C LEU A 336 -12.05 9.23 -23.25
N SER A 337 -11.69 8.16 -23.95
CA SER A 337 -12.51 7.59 -25.03
C SER A 337 -13.87 7.07 -24.59
N ARG A 338 -14.06 6.85 -23.28
CA ARG A 338 -15.30 6.36 -22.66
C ARG A 338 -16.00 7.41 -21.81
N ASP A 339 -15.52 8.65 -21.82
CA ASP A 339 -16.03 9.74 -20.97
C ASP A 339 -16.17 9.30 -19.50
N LEU A 340 -15.14 8.66 -18.95
CA LEU A 340 -15.12 8.19 -17.56
C LEU A 340 -14.44 9.21 -16.64
N ASN A 341 -14.88 9.24 -15.40
CA ASN A 341 -14.15 9.85 -14.30
C ASN A 341 -13.20 8.80 -13.70
N LEU A 342 -11.93 9.16 -13.51
CA LEU A 342 -10.92 8.26 -12.96
C LEU A 342 -10.76 8.46 -11.46
N ILE A 343 -10.93 7.40 -10.68
CA ILE A 343 -10.55 7.37 -9.27
C ILE A 343 -9.23 6.61 -9.13
N ILE A 344 -8.29 7.20 -8.40
CA ILE A 344 -7.07 6.52 -7.96
C ILE A 344 -7.01 6.54 -6.44
N GLU A 345 -6.43 5.49 -5.84
CA GLU A 345 -6.37 5.29 -4.39
C GLU A 345 -4.94 5.23 -3.82
N PRO A 346 -4.06 6.23 -4.11
CA PRO A 346 -2.70 6.19 -3.60
C PRO A 346 -2.65 6.34 -2.08
N GLY A 347 -1.82 5.52 -1.44
CA GLY A 347 -1.46 5.64 -0.03
C GLY A 347 0.05 5.78 0.10
N ARG A 348 0.77 4.67 -0.14
CA ARG A 348 2.23 4.61 -0.07
C ARG A 348 2.93 5.71 -0.88
N SER A 349 2.59 5.85 -2.16
CA SER A 349 3.19 6.82 -3.07
C SER A 349 2.88 8.28 -2.73
N LEU A 350 1.92 8.56 -1.85
CA LEU A 350 1.65 9.91 -1.35
C LEU A 350 2.42 10.24 -0.07
N ILE A 351 2.58 9.27 0.84
CA ILE A 351 3.01 9.56 2.22
C ILE A 351 4.27 8.84 2.68
N ALA A 352 4.72 7.77 2.02
CA ALA A 352 5.81 6.94 2.55
C ALA A 352 7.14 7.70 2.64
N ASN A 353 7.61 8.27 1.53
CA ASN A 353 8.90 8.97 1.43
C ASN A 353 8.88 10.39 2.01
N THR A 354 7.82 10.76 2.73
CA THR A 354 7.73 12.07 3.37
C THR A 354 8.25 12.03 4.80
N CYS A 355 8.70 10.88 5.30
CA CYS A 355 8.91 10.69 6.73
C CYS A 355 10.10 9.79 7.07
N CYS A 356 10.81 10.16 8.15
CA CYS A 356 11.74 9.30 8.85
C CYS A 356 11.20 8.94 10.24
N PHE A 357 11.45 7.72 10.69
CA PHE A 357 11.35 7.34 12.09
C PHE A 357 12.70 7.63 12.76
N VAL A 358 12.73 8.62 13.65
CA VAL A 358 13.95 9.16 14.27
C VAL A 358 14.15 8.54 15.64
N ASN A 359 15.38 8.08 15.89
CA ASN A 359 15.75 7.28 17.05
C ASN A 359 17.08 7.76 17.65
N HIS A 360 17.33 7.35 18.89
CA HIS A 360 18.60 7.50 19.58
C HIS A 360 19.25 6.13 19.78
N VAL A 361 20.56 6.06 19.56
CA VAL A 361 21.35 4.87 19.87
C VAL A 361 21.44 4.69 21.39
N THR A 362 20.89 3.59 21.89
CA THR A 362 21.01 3.17 23.30
C THR A 362 22.41 2.63 23.58
N GLY A 363 22.96 1.86 22.63
CA GLY A 363 24.32 1.34 22.70
C GLY A 363 24.65 0.40 21.53
N VAL A 364 25.91 0.01 21.44
CA VAL A 364 26.42 -0.96 20.47
C VAL A 364 26.91 -2.20 21.21
N LYS A 365 26.59 -3.39 20.70
CA LYS A 365 27.04 -4.67 21.28
C LYS A 365 27.39 -5.68 20.19
N THR A 366 28.12 -6.73 20.57
CA THR A 366 28.40 -7.89 19.73
C THR A 366 28.06 -9.18 20.47
N ASN A 367 27.67 -10.21 19.73
CA ASN A 367 27.61 -11.57 20.26
C ASN A 367 28.80 -12.45 19.80
N GLY A 368 29.83 -11.82 19.20
CA GLY A 368 30.99 -12.47 18.61
C GLY A 368 30.83 -12.81 17.12
N THR A 369 29.60 -12.94 16.61
CA THR A 369 29.32 -13.20 15.18
C THR A 369 28.67 -12.00 14.49
N LYS A 370 27.66 -11.40 15.14
CA LYS A 370 26.95 -10.22 14.66
C LYS A 370 27.16 -9.05 15.60
N ASN A 371 27.17 -7.86 15.01
CA ASN A 371 27.18 -6.59 15.71
C ASN A 371 25.78 -5.98 15.67
N PHE A 372 25.40 -5.30 16.75
CA PHE A 372 24.07 -4.74 16.93
C PHE A 372 24.16 -3.28 17.34
N ILE A 373 23.41 -2.43 16.64
CA ILE A 373 23.09 -1.08 17.11
C ILE A 373 21.72 -1.18 17.77
N VAL A 374 21.69 -1.06 19.10
CA VAL A 374 20.44 -1.04 19.87
C VAL A 374 19.95 0.40 19.93
N ILE A 375 18.75 0.65 19.43
CA ILE A 375 18.10 1.97 19.44
C ILE A 375 16.95 2.01 20.44
N ASP A 376 16.41 3.20 20.69
CA ASP A 376 15.24 3.38 21.55
C ASP A 376 13.91 3.07 20.85
N GLY A 377 13.79 3.14 19.52
CA GLY A 377 12.62 2.65 18.78
C GLY A 377 12.60 1.15 18.55
N SER A 378 11.46 0.59 18.13
CA SER A 378 11.26 -0.86 18.01
C SER A 378 10.20 -1.25 16.98
N MET A 379 9.97 -2.55 16.86
CA MET A 379 8.84 -3.14 16.14
C MET A 379 7.47 -2.72 16.69
N ALA A 380 7.37 -2.25 17.94
CA ALA A 380 6.13 -1.70 18.48
C ALA A 380 5.72 -0.44 17.72
N GLU A 381 6.67 0.43 17.37
CA GLU A 381 6.42 1.64 16.58
C GLU A 381 6.40 1.36 15.08
N LEU A 382 7.31 0.51 14.60
CA LEU A 382 7.54 0.29 13.17
C LEU A 382 7.72 -1.22 12.90
N ILE A 383 6.61 -1.91 12.66
CA ILE A 383 6.59 -3.37 12.54
C ILE A 383 7.00 -3.90 11.16
N ARG A 384 7.08 -3.05 10.13
CA ARG A 384 7.19 -3.48 8.73
C ARG A 384 8.39 -4.41 8.44
N PRO A 385 9.62 -4.12 8.92
CA PRO A 385 10.76 -4.99 8.70
C PRO A 385 10.52 -6.39 9.27
N SER A 386 9.97 -6.48 10.48
CA SER A 386 9.66 -7.76 11.11
C SER A 386 8.52 -8.52 10.44
N LEU A 387 7.46 -7.81 10.03
CA LEU A 387 6.23 -8.45 9.53
C LEU A 387 6.34 -8.90 8.08
N TYR A 388 7.12 -8.17 7.27
CA TYR A 388 7.16 -8.36 5.82
C TYR A 388 8.56 -8.64 5.28
N ASP A 389 9.57 -8.76 6.15
CA ASP A 389 10.98 -8.70 5.77
C ASP A 389 11.29 -7.46 4.91
N ALA A 390 10.57 -6.36 5.18
CA ALA A 390 10.65 -5.16 4.36
C ALA A 390 11.96 -4.40 4.62
N TYR A 391 12.65 -4.04 3.54
CA TYR A 391 13.74 -3.09 3.62
C TYR A 391 13.22 -1.65 3.79
N GLN A 392 13.86 -0.90 4.67
CA GLN A 392 13.80 0.56 4.77
C GLN A 392 15.23 1.06 5.02
N HIS A 393 15.67 2.06 4.27
CA HIS A 393 17.02 2.59 4.41
C HIS A 393 17.27 3.15 5.81
N ILE A 394 18.49 2.99 6.32
CA ILE A 394 18.89 3.45 7.65
C ILE A 394 20.22 4.16 7.51
N GLU A 395 20.30 5.35 8.11
CA GLU A 395 21.54 6.13 8.22
C GLU A 395 21.57 6.90 9.56
N LEU A 396 22.76 7.38 9.91
CA LEU A 396 22.96 8.23 11.10
C LEU A 396 22.54 9.66 10.80
N VAL A 397 22.07 10.38 11.82
CA VAL A 397 21.66 11.79 11.68
C VAL A 397 22.87 12.70 11.53
N SER A 398 23.89 12.49 12.36
CA SER A 398 25.07 13.36 12.49
C SER A 398 26.34 12.63 12.04
N PRO A 399 27.40 13.35 11.64
CA PRO A 399 28.67 12.72 11.31
C PRO A 399 29.28 12.02 12.53
N THR A 400 29.92 10.87 12.29
CA THR A 400 30.71 10.18 13.32
C THR A 400 32.15 10.68 13.34
N SER A 401 32.90 10.31 14.38
CA SER A 401 34.36 10.50 14.39
C SER A 401 34.98 9.93 13.11
N PRO A 402 35.98 10.58 12.50
CA PRO A 402 36.73 10.03 11.38
C PRO A 402 37.38 8.67 11.67
N GLU A 403 37.59 8.35 12.95
CA GLU A 403 38.15 7.08 13.42
C GLU A 403 37.08 5.98 13.64
N ALA A 404 35.79 6.29 13.46
CA ALA A 404 34.72 5.33 13.65
C ALA A 404 34.79 4.22 12.60
N GLU A 405 35.03 2.98 13.06
CA GLU A 405 35.05 1.81 12.20
C GLU A 405 33.69 1.59 11.53
N VAL A 406 33.70 1.41 10.21
CA VAL A 406 32.52 0.98 9.45
C VAL A 406 32.41 -0.54 9.52
N SER A 407 31.28 -1.03 10.02
CA SER A 407 31.01 -2.47 10.17
C SER A 407 29.57 -2.77 9.73
N LYS A 408 29.28 -4.06 9.55
CA LYS A 408 27.91 -4.56 9.40
C LYS A 408 27.21 -4.64 10.75
N PHE A 409 26.00 -4.09 10.82
CA PHE A 409 25.15 -4.10 12.01
C PHE A 409 23.74 -4.56 11.69
N ASP A 410 23.15 -5.32 12.60
CA ASP A 410 21.70 -5.39 12.73
C ASP A 410 21.25 -4.22 13.63
N VAL A 411 20.26 -3.45 13.18
CA VAL A 411 19.66 -2.36 13.95
C VAL A 411 18.40 -2.90 14.62
N VAL A 412 18.41 -2.92 15.94
CA VAL A 412 17.41 -3.62 16.78
C VAL A 412 16.87 -2.70 17.87
N GLY A 413 15.63 -2.94 18.28
CA GLY A 413 15.03 -2.22 19.41
C GLY A 413 15.24 -2.93 20.75
N PRO A 414 14.61 -2.42 21.82
CA PRO A 414 14.69 -2.97 23.17
C PRO A 414 13.58 -3.98 23.51
N VAL A 415 12.70 -4.35 22.56
CA VAL A 415 11.60 -5.30 22.80
C VAL A 415 12.14 -6.72 22.99
N CYS A 416 11.45 -7.54 23.79
CA CYS A 416 11.92 -8.85 24.24
C CYS A 416 11.91 -9.99 23.20
N GLU A 417 11.88 -9.68 21.91
CA GLU A 417 11.75 -10.65 20.82
C GLU A 417 12.90 -10.54 19.81
N SER A 418 13.38 -11.66 19.27
CA SER A 418 14.35 -11.64 18.16
C SER A 418 13.78 -11.06 16.86
N ALA A 419 12.45 -10.94 16.79
CA ALA A 419 11.75 -10.28 15.70
C ALA A 419 11.85 -8.74 15.78
N ASP A 420 12.30 -8.17 16.91
CA ASP A 420 12.48 -6.71 17.07
C ASP A 420 13.74 -6.21 16.36
N PHE A 421 13.66 -6.12 15.03
CA PHE A 421 14.67 -5.50 14.20
C PHE A 421 14.04 -4.47 13.26
N LEU A 422 14.78 -3.41 12.99
CA LEU A 422 14.43 -2.36 12.04
C LEU A 422 15.22 -2.50 10.73
N GLY A 423 16.38 -3.16 10.80
CA GLY A 423 17.18 -3.49 9.63
C GLY A 423 18.26 -4.52 9.96
N LYS A 424 18.57 -5.38 8.99
CA LYS A 424 19.66 -6.36 9.10
C LYS A 424 20.79 -6.03 8.15
N ASP A 425 22.01 -6.39 8.56
CA ASP A 425 23.23 -6.36 7.77
C ASP A 425 23.52 -5.00 7.10
N ARG A 426 23.36 -3.91 7.86
CA ARG A 426 23.60 -2.53 7.41
C ARG A 426 25.06 -2.13 7.61
N GLU A 427 25.72 -1.67 6.56
CA GLU A 427 27.06 -1.08 6.67
C GLU A 427 26.93 0.35 7.19
N LEU A 428 27.38 0.57 8.41
CA LEU A 428 27.30 1.86 9.10
C LEU A 428 28.60 2.13 9.86
N PRO A 429 29.04 3.41 9.97
CA PRO A 429 30.03 3.78 10.96
C PRO A 429 29.53 3.44 12.36
N THR A 430 30.41 2.95 13.24
CA THR A 430 30.06 2.62 14.62
C THR A 430 29.58 3.87 15.37
N PRO A 431 28.29 3.97 15.75
CA PRO A 431 27.76 5.19 16.35
C PRO A 431 28.09 5.27 17.85
N PRO A 432 28.33 6.47 18.40
CA PRO A 432 28.41 6.67 19.83
C PRO A 432 27.02 6.55 20.48
N LYS A 433 26.99 6.28 21.79
CA LYS A 433 25.75 6.29 22.58
C LYS A 433 25.08 7.66 22.49
N GLY A 434 23.77 7.68 22.25
CA GLY A 434 22.96 8.88 22.13
C GLY A 434 22.92 9.49 20.73
N ALA A 435 23.72 9.00 19.78
CA ALA A 435 23.67 9.45 18.39
C ALA A 435 22.28 9.25 17.77
N GLY A 436 21.90 10.15 16.88
CA GLY A 436 20.67 10.01 16.09
C GLY A 436 20.80 8.99 14.97
N LEU A 437 19.75 8.20 14.77
CA LEU A 437 19.61 7.25 13.68
C LEU A 437 18.19 7.32 13.11
N VAL A 438 18.07 7.29 11.78
CA VAL A 438 16.78 7.34 11.09
C VAL A 438 16.47 6.05 10.35
N VAL A 439 15.20 5.68 10.31
CA VAL A 439 14.65 4.71 9.37
C VAL A 439 13.82 5.49 8.34
N HIS A 440 14.23 5.47 7.07
CA HIS A 440 13.61 6.23 5.99
C HIS A 440 12.28 5.64 5.51
N ASP A 441 11.54 6.43 4.74
CA ASP A 441 10.28 6.05 4.09
C ASP A 441 9.21 5.52 5.05
N ALA A 442 9.22 6.05 6.27
CA ALA A 442 8.43 5.55 7.38
C ALA A 442 7.04 6.20 7.48
N GLY A 443 6.59 6.90 6.44
CA GLY A 443 5.34 7.65 6.49
C GLY A 443 4.08 6.82 6.21
N ALA A 444 4.23 5.64 5.59
CA ALA A 444 3.13 4.75 5.24
C ALA A 444 3.24 3.38 5.90
N TYR A 445 2.16 2.92 6.54
CA TYR A 445 2.07 1.60 7.20
C TYR A 445 3.11 1.38 8.30
N CYS A 446 3.52 2.47 8.95
CA CYS A 446 4.41 2.45 10.11
C CYS A 446 3.59 2.86 11.34
N MET A 447 3.40 4.17 11.60
CA MET A 447 2.59 4.62 12.74
C MET A 447 1.14 4.09 12.73
N SER A 448 0.53 3.88 11.55
CA SER A 448 -0.82 3.29 11.46
C SER A 448 -0.88 1.82 11.89
N MET A 449 0.27 1.15 11.97
CA MET A 449 0.44 -0.22 12.45
C MET A 449 1.15 -0.29 13.81
N ALA A 450 1.41 0.85 14.46
CA ALA A 450 2.07 0.90 15.75
C ALA A 450 1.17 0.30 16.85
N SER A 451 1.79 -0.38 17.80
CA SER A 451 1.18 -1.00 18.97
C SER A 451 1.74 -0.41 20.27
N THR A 452 1.25 -0.90 21.40
CA THR A 452 1.83 -0.64 22.74
C THR A 452 2.47 -1.90 23.31
N TYR A 453 2.95 -2.80 22.45
CA TYR A 453 3.64 -4.01 22.89
C TYR A 453 4.82 -3.68 23.81
N ASN A 454 5.01 -4.49 24.86
CA ASN A 454 5.96 -4.21 25.96
C ASN A 454 5.68 -2.89 26.71
N LEU A 455 4.43 -2.40 26.69
CA LEU A 455 4.02 -1.09 27.23
C LEU A 455 4.86 0.07 26.66
N LYS A 456 5.36 -0.10 25.45
CA LYS A 456 6.09 0.93 24.73
C LYS A 456 5.08 1.89 24.10
N MET A 457 4.81 2.99 24.78
CA MET A 457 3.75 3.93 24.41
C MET A 457 4.07 4.63 23.09
N ARG A 458 3.05 4.74 22.23
CA ARG A 458 3.21 5.23 20.86
C ARG A 458 3.87 6.61 20.81
N PRO A 459 4.73 6.85 19.81
CA PRO A 459 5.57 8.05 19.75
C PRO A 459 4.77 9.30 19.36
N PRO A 460 5.29 10.50 19.67
CA PRO A 460 4.80 11.74 19.07
C PRO A 460 5.12 11.79 17.56
N GLU A 461 4.41 12.67 16.86
CA GLU A 461 4.64 12.94 15.44
C GLU A 461 4.84 14.45 15.25
N TYR A 462 5.83 14.82 14.43
CA TYR A 462 6.18 16.19 14.10
C TYR A 462 6.29 16.36 12.59
N TRP A 463 5.99 17.54 12.06
CA TRP A 463 6.39 17.87 10.70
C TRP A 463 7.29 19.11 10.64
N VAL A 464 8.00 19.24 9.53
CA VAL A 464 8.71 20.45 9.11
C VAL A 464 7.88 21.15 8.03
N GLU A 465 7.67 22.45 8.20
CA GLU A 465 6.98 23.36 7.29
C GLU A 465 7.93 23.91 6.22
N ASP A 466 7.42 24.62 5.20
CA ASP A 466 8.23 25.20 4.10
C ASP A 466 9.30 26.20 4.61
N ASP A 467 9.05 26.87 5.74
CA ASP A 467 9.97 27.83 6.36
C ASP A 467 10.97 27.17 7.35
N GLY A 468 10.96 25.84 7.43
CA GLY A 468 11.80 25.07 8.34
C GLY A 468 11.26 24.97 9.77
N SER A 469 10.13 25.60 10.09
CA SER A 469 9.51 25.53 11.41
C SER A 469 8.97 24.14 11.72
N ILE A 470 9.04 23.75 12.99
CA ILE A 470 8.67 22.42 13.47
C ILE A 470 7.35 22.50 14.21
N THR A 471 6.38 21.67 13.82
CA THR A 471 5.08 21.60 14.49
C THR A 471 4.79 20.19 14.97
N LYS A 472 4.34 20.06 16.23
CA LYS A 472 3.84 18.80 16.77
C LYS A 472 2.45 18.52 16.21
N ILE A 473 2.30 17.39 15.53
CA ILE A 473 1.05 16.97 14.87
C ILE A 473 0.41 15.74 15.53
N ARG A 474 1.08 15.14 16.52
CA ARG A 474 0.48 14.15 17.43
C ARG A 474 1.16 14.17 18.79
N HIS A 475 0.37 14.05 19.85
CA HIS A 475 0.88 13.86 21.21
C HIS A 475 1.45 12.45 21.37
N ALA A 476 2.54 12.33 22.13
CA ALA A 476 3.02 11.02 22.55
C ALA A 476 2.00 10.40 23.50
N GLU A 477 1.83 9.09 23.41
CA GLU A 477 1.03 8.35 24.38
C GLU A 477 1.82 8.23 25.69
N THR A 478 1.08 8.24 26.80
CA THR A 478 1.60 8.14 28.16
C THR A 478 1.27 6.79 28.79
N PHE A 479 1.94 6.45 29.89
CA PHE A 479 1.59 5.24 30.64
C PHE A 479 0.15 5.29 31.18
N ASP A 480 -0.32 6.46 31.58
CA ASP A 480 -1.68 6.66 32.08
C ASP A 480 -2.75 6.35 31.02
N ASP A 481 -2.45 6.56 29.73
CA ASP A 481 -3.35 6.17 28.64
C ASP A 481 -3.63 4.66 28.62
N HIS A 482 -2.67 3.84 29.05
CA HIS A 482 -2.90 2.40 29.22
C HIS A 482 -3.74 2.11 30.47
N LEU A 483 -3.46 2.78 31.59
CA LEU A 483 -4.20 2.58 32.85
C LEU A 483 -5.69 2.95 32.73
N ARG A 484 -6.02 3.93 31.88
CA ARG A 484 -7.41 4.33 31.60
C ARG A 484 -8.30 3.18 31.14
N PHE A 485 -7.76 2.11 30.57
CA PHE A 485 -8.57 0.94 30.18
C PHE A 485 -9.10 0.13 31.37
N PHE A 486 -8.54 0.33 32.57
CA PHE A 486 -8.92 -0.36 33.80
C PHE A 486 -9.54 0.57 34.85
N GLU A 487 -9.75 1.84 34.51
CA GLU A 487 -10.25 2.84 35.47
C GLU A 487 -11.65 2.47 35.98
N GLY A 488 -11.75 2.21 37.29
CA GLY A 488 -13.02 1.90 37.96
C GLY A 488 -13.51 0.45 37.82
N LEU A 489 -12.76 -0.43 37.15
CA LEU A 489 -12.90 -1.89 37.28
C LEU A 489 -12.31 -2.35 38.62
#